data_AF-A0A524AXJ2-F1
#
_entry.id   AF-A0A524AXJ2-F1
#
_cell.length_a   1.000
_cell.length_b   1.000
_cell.length_c   1.000
_cell.angle_alpha   90.00
_cell.angle_beta   90.00
_cell.angle_gamma   90.00
#
_symmetry.space_group_name_H-M   'P 1'
#
loop_
_entity.id
_entity.type
_entity.pdbx_description
1 polymer ?
#
loop_
_entity_poly.entity_id
_entity_poly.type
_entity_poly.pdbx_seq_one_letter_code
_entity_poly.pdbx_strand_id
1 'polypeptide(L)' 'MKPIAIALTGASGMPYALTLLQELVKSQEKIYVMISTAANTVIAMETELNLGSNTKVIEKNLTQYLGAKDGQIEVFSKNQ' A
#
# COMPACT_ATOMS: atom_id res chain seq x y z
N MET A 1 17.36 4.16 8.91
CA MET A 1 17.72 3.33 7.72
C MET A 1 17.31 4.07 6.45
N LYS A 2 17.72 3.64 5.23
CA LYS A 2 17.16 4.23 3.99
C LYS A 2 15.71 3.72 3.79
N PRO A 3 14.76 4.56 3.37
CA PRO A 3 13.40 4.12 3.09
C PRO A 3 13.36 3.06 1.97
N ILE A 4 12.38 2.16 2.05
CA ILE A 4 12.09 1.19 0.99
C ILE A 4 10.91 1.72 0.16
N ALA A 5 11.07 1.72 -1.16
CA ALA A 5 10.01 2.07 -2.10
C ALA A 5 9.46 0.80 -2.76
N ILE A 6 8.14 0.63 -2.72
CA ILE A 6 7.41 -0.49 -3.32
C ILE A 6 6.44 0.05 -4.36
N ALA A 7 6.46 -0.54 -5.56
CA ALA A 7 5.52 -0.22 -6.62
C ALA A 7 4.56 -1.39 -6.85
N LEU A 8 3.27 -1.13 -6.73
CA LEU A 8 2.18 -2.08 -6.99
C LEU A 8 1.60 -1.83 -8.38
N THR A 9 1.64 -2.86 -9.21
CA THR A 9 1.13 -2.84 -10.60
C THR A 9 -0.08 -3.78 -10.74
N GLY A 10 -0.83 -3.68 -11.84
CA GLY A 10 -2.08 -4.42 -12.05
C GLY A 10 -1.93 -5.91 -12.37
N ALA A 11 -0.87 -6.57 -11.90
CA ALA A 11 -0.71 -8.01 -12.02
C ALA A 11 -1.38 -8.72 -10.83
N SER A 12 -1.76 -9.99 -11.03
CA SER A 12 -2.25 -10.87 -9.95
C SER A 12 -1.18 -11.09 -8.88
N GLY A 13 -1.60 -11.34 -7.64
CA GLY A 13 -0.72 -11.66 -6.51
C GLY A 13 -0.72 -10.63 -5.39
N MET A 14 -1.80 -9.88 -5.20
CA MET A 14 -1.90 -8.84 -4.17
C MET A 14 -1.73 -9.34 -2.73
N PRO A 15 -2.14 -10.58 -2.37
CA PRO A 15 -1.82 -11.12 -1.05
C PRO A 15 -0.32 -11.11 -0.73
N TYR A 16 0.55 -11.40 -1.70
CA TYR A 16 2.01 -11.37 -1.49
C TYR A 16 2.51 -9.95 -1.17
N ALA A 17 2.02 -8.96 -1.92
CA ALA A 17 2.38 -7.56 -1.71
C ALA A 17 1.95 -7.06 -0.32
N LEU A 18 0.74 -7.42 0.11
CA LEU A 18 0.22 -7.04 1.43
C LEU A 18 1.00 -7.72 2.57
N THR A 19 1.33 -9.01 2.44
CA THR A 19 2.15 -9.71 3.43
C THR A 19 3.55 -9.10 3.51
N LEU A 20 4.19 -8.78 2.38
CA LEU A 20 5.49 -8.11 2.39
C LEU A 20 5.42 -6.75 3.10
N LEU A 21 4.41 -5.93 2.79
CA LEU A 21 4.22 -4.63 3.45
C LEU A 21 4.01 -4.80 4.95
N GLN A 22 3.27 -5.82 5.39
CA GLN A 22 3.05 -6.11 6.80
C GLN A 22 4.35 -6.49 7.53
N GLU A 23 5.26 -7.23 6.89
CA GLU A 23 6.57 -7.52 7.46
C GLU A 23 7.49 -6.29 7.50
N LEU A 24 7.43 -5.44 6.46
CA LEU A 24 8.23 -4.22 6.41
C LEU A 24 7.80 -3.21 7.48
N VAL A 25 6.50 -3.08 7.77
CA VAL A 25 5.98 -2.21 8.84
C VAL A 25 6.59 -2.54 10.21
N LYS A 26 7.00 -3.78 10.45
CA LYS A 26 7.64 -4.18 11.72
C LYS A 26 9.07 -3.65 11.88
N SER A 27 9.77 -3.39 10.78
CA SER A 27 11.22 -3.12 10.78
C SER A 27 11.64 -1.79 10.16
N GLN A 28 10.81 -1.19 9.30
CA GLN A 28 11.16 0.01 8.57
C GLN A 28 10.61 1.27 9.23
N GLU A 29 11.40 2.34 9.29
CA GLU A 29 10.95 3.65 9.79
C GLU A 29 10.04 4.36 8.78
N LYS A 30 10.25 4.13 7.48
CA LYS A 30 9.51 4.77 6.38
C LYS A 30 9.43 3.85 5.17
N ILE A 31 8.24 3.76 4.58
CA ILE A 31 7.92 2.98 3.39
C ILE A 31 7.18 3.87 2.39
N TYR A 32 7.64 3.91 1.16
CA TYR A 32 6.94 4.58 0.06
C TYR A 32 6.17 3.55 -0.76
N VAL A 33 4.87 3.77 -0.96
CA VAL A 33 4.01 2.85 -1.72
C VAL A 33 3.46 3.58 -2.93
N MET A 34 3.91 3.18 -4.12
CA MET A 34 3.33 3.63 -5.37
C MET A 34 2.26 2.64 -5.80
N ILE A 35 1.05 3.10 -6.09
CA ILE A 35 -0.07 2.26 -6.48
C ILE A 35 -0.74 2.78 -7.75
N SER A 36 -0.76 1.93 -8.78
CA SER A 36 -1.50 2.21 -10.01
C SER A 36 -3.01 1.96 -9.81
N THR A 37 -3.85 2.60 -10.65
CA THR A 37 -5.30 2.34 -10.67
C THR A 37 -5.60 0.86 -10.92
N ALA A 38 -4.80 0.21 -11.77
CA ALA A 38 -4.94 -1.23 -12.04
C ALA A 38 -4.60 -2.07 -10.79
N ALA A 39 -3.51 -1.75 -10.09
CA ALA A 39 -3.17 -2.45 -8.84
C ALA A 39 -4.27 -2.32 -7.78
N ASN A 40 -4.81 -1.11 -7.59
CA ASN A 40 -5.90 -0.87 -6.65
C ASN A 40 -7.16 -1.70 -6.99
N THR A 41 -7.44 -1.85 -8.29
CA THR A 41 -8.52 -2.72 -8.77
C THR A 41 -8.24 -4.19 -8.44
N VAL A 42 -7.02 -4.67 -8.71
CA VAL A 42 -6.64 -6.07 -8.41
C VAL A 42 -6.65 -6.34 -6.90
N ILE A 43 -6.24 -5.39 -6.06
CA ILE A 43 -6.33 -5.53 -4.58
C ILE A 43 -7.79 -5.79 -4.17
N ALA A 44 -8.72 -4.98 -4.67
CA ALA A 44 -10.14 -5.14 -4.36
C ALA A 44 -10.77 -6.42 -4.94
N MET A 45 -10.16 -7.01 -5.98
CA MET A 45 -10.63 -8.25 -6.60
C MET A 45 -10.09 -9.50 -5.91
N GLU A 46 -8.82 -9.50 -5.52
CA GLU A 46 -8.13 -10.65 -4.93
C GLU A 46 -8.21 -10.68 -3.41
N THR A 47 -8.63 -9.58 -2.81
CA THR A 47 -8.75 -9.41 -1.36
C THR A 47 -10.04 -8.69 -1.03
N GLU A 48 -10.47 -8.75 0.22
CA GLU A 48 -11.64 -7.98 0.70
C GLU A 48 -11.28 -6.51 1.03
N LEU A 49 -10.07 -6.06 0.68
CA LEU A 49 -9.58 -4.73 1.01
C LEU A 49 -9.98 -3.70 -0.05
N ASN A 50 -10.78 -2.71 0.37
CA ASN A 50 -11.09 -1.55 -0.45
C ASN A 50 -10.30 -0.32 0.04
N LEU A 51 -9.32 0.11 -0.76
CA LEU A 51 -8.48 1.25 -0.44
C LEU A 51 -9.10 2.61 -0.85
N GLY A 52 -10.20 2.62 -1.60
CA GLY A 52 -10.77 3.84 -2.18
C GLY A 52 -9.96 4.38 -3.36
N SER A 53 -10.33 5.56 -3.87
CA SER A 53 -9.77 6.11 -5.13
C SER A 53 -8.91 7.37 -4.98
N ASN A 54 -8.91 7.98 -3.79
CA ASN A 54 -8.13 9.17 -3.47
C ASN A 54 -6.84 8.79 -2.74
N THR A 55 -5.70 9.38 -3.10
CA THR A 55 -4.38 9.08 -2.51
C THR A 55 -4.38 9.10 -0.99
N LYS A 56 -4.99 10.13 -0.35
CA LYS A 56 -5.04 10.25 1.12
C LYS A 56 -5.91 9.17 1.76
N VAL A 57 -7.00 8.78 1.09
CA VAL A 57 -7.88 7.70 1.56
C VAL A 57 -7.16 6.35 1.45
N ILE A 58 -6.46 6.12 0.34
CA ILE A 58 -5.65 4.91 0.14
C ILE A 58 -4.57 4.82 1.23
N GLU A 59 -3.83 5.90 1.47
CA GLU A 59 -2.81 5.94 2.53
C GLU A 59 -3.39 5.62 3.91
N LYS A 60 -4.50 6.26 4.27
CA LYS A 60 -5.18 6.00 5.54
C LYS A 60 -5.61 4.55 5.67
N ASN A 61 -6.32 4.01 4.67
CA ASN A 61 -6.86 2.66 4.70
C ASN A 61 -5.74 1.62 4.71
N LEU A 62 -4.69 1.83 3.93
CA LEU A 62 -3.53 0.94 3.88
C LEU A 62 -2.74 0.97 5.20
N THR A 63 -2.52 2.16 5.77
CA THR A 63 -1.87 2.35 7.08
C THR A 63 -2.64 1.61 8.17
N GLN A 64 -3.97 1.78 8.21
CA GLN A 64 -4.84 1.13 9.18
C GLN A 64 -4.84 -0.40 8.99
N TYR A 65 -4.96 -0.88 7.76
CA TYR A 65 -4.98 -2.31 7.45
C TYR A 65 -3.67 -3.00 7.87
N LEU A 66 -2.53 -2.34 7.66
CA LEU A 66 -1.21 -2.88 7.98
C LEU A 66 -0.79 -2.66 9.44
N GLY A 67 -1.55 -1.90 10.23
CA GLY A 67 -1.18 -1.53 11.60
C GLY A 67 0.09 -0.66 11.66
N ALA A 68 0.32 0.16 10.63
CA ALA A 68 1.48 1.03 10.55
C ALA A 68 1.33 2.26 11.46
N LYS A 69 2.46 2.79 11.92
CA LYS A 69 2.50 4.04 12.69
C LYS A 69 2.16 5.24 11.80
N ASP A 70 1.67 6.31 12.41
CA ASP A 70 1.41 7.57 11.71
C ASP A 70 2.65 8.07 10.96
N GLY A 71 2.48 8.33 9.66
CA GLY A 71 3.54 8.80 8.77
C GLY A 71 4.56 7.74 8.32
N GLN A 72 4.46 6.48 8.79
CA GLN A 72 5.36 5.40 8.39
C GLN A 72 5.16 4.97 6.93
N ILE A 73 3.93 5.01 6.44
CA ILE A 73 3.59 4.76 5.03
C ILE A 73 3.25 6.10 4.37
N GLU A 74 3.75 6.28 3.15
CA GLU A 74 3.37 7.38 2.28
C GLU A 74 3.02 6.86 0.89
N VAL A 75 1.82 7.20 0.42
CA VAL A 75 1.26 6.67 -0.83
C VAL A 75 1.40 7.67 -1.96
N PHE A 76 1.84 7.17 -3.10
CA PHE A 76 1.84 7.88 -4.38
C PHE A 76 0.87 7.19 -5.33
N SER A 77 -0.10 7.93 -5.85
CA SER A 77 -1.06 7.41 -6.83
C SER A 77 -1.24 8.42 -7.95
N LYS A 78 -1.85 7.99 -9.06
CA LYS A 78 -2.07 8.85 -10.24
C LYS A 78 -2.90 10.11 -9.93
N ASN A 79 -3.67 10.12 -8.85
CA ASN A 79 -4.56 11.23 -8.45
C ASN A 79 -3.95 12.13 -7.35
N GLN A 80 -2.62 12.24 -7.31
CA GLN A 80 -1.92 13.09 -6.34
C GLN A 80 -1.81 14.53 -6.82
#